data_AF-A0A970RXF9-F1
#
_entry.id   AF-A0A970RXF9-F1
#
_cell.length_a   1.000
_cell.length_b   1.000
_cell.length_c   1.000
_cell.angle_alpha   90.00
_cell.angle_beta   90.00
_cell.angle_gamma   90.00
#
_symmetry.space_group_name_H-M   'P 1'
#
loop_
_entity.id
_entity.type
_entity.pdbx_description
1 polymer ?
#
loop_
_entity_poly.entity_id
_entity_poly.type
_entity_poly.pdbx_seq_one_letter_code
_entity_poly.pdbx_strand_id
1 'polypeptide(L)'
;YLIVVFSMAIASMADIDKLIHITPNLALFVFIAVFGSLLIQILLSRILKIDADTTIITSTAMIFSPPFVPVVAGALKNKEIIISGITVGLIGYALGNYLGITISLVLGG
;
A
#
# COMPACT_ATOMS: atom_id res chain seq x y z
N TYR A 1 9.47 7.71 16.71
CA TYR A 1 10.02 6.49 17.34
C TYR A 1 9.20 5.24 17.03
N LEU A 2 7.88 5.22 17.29
CA LEU A 2 7.05 4.02 17.04
C LEU A 2 7.12 3.46 15.61
N ILE A 3 7.09 4.33 14.60
CA ILE A 3 7.19 3.90 13.19
C ILE A 3 8.53 3.22 12.89
N VAL A 4 9.62 3.64 13.52
CA VAL A 4 10.93 3.02 13.35
C VAL A 4 10.94 1.61 13.96
N VAL A 5 10.33 1.45 15.13
CA VAL A 5 10.17 0.13 15.77
C VAL A 5 9.29 -0.79 14.91
N PHE A 6 8.20 -0.27 14.36
CA PHE A 6 7.34 -0.99 13.42
C PHE A 6 8.13 -1.43 12.16
N SER A 7 8.84 -0.51 11.52
CA SER A 7 9.66 -0.83 10.34
C SER A 7 10.72 -1.88 10.64
N MET A 8 11.38 -1.79 11.80
CA MET A 8 12.37 -2.78 12.24
C MET A 8 11.72 -4.17 12.44
N ALA A 9 10.54 -4.22 13.05
CA ALA A 9 9.81 -5.47 13.24
C ALA A 9 9.42 -6.11 11.89
N ILE A 10 8.90 -5.33 10.93
CA ILE A 10 8.57 -5.84 9.58
C ILE A 10 9.83 -6.30 8.84
N ALA A 11 10.91 -5.52 8.90
CA ALA A 11 12.18 -5.90 8.27
C ALA A 11 12.75 -7.20 8.86
N SER A 12 12.56 -7.45 10.16
CA SER A 12 13.00 -8.70 10.80
C SER A 12 12.24 -9.95 10.34
N MET A 13 11.06 -9.79 9.73
CA MET A 13 10.28 -10.89 9.17
C MET A 13 10.71 -11.26 7.74
N ALA A 14 11.60 -10.48 7.12
CA ALA A 14 12.08 -10.73 5.77
C ALA A 14 13.05 -11.92 5.72
N ASP A 15 12.74 -12.88 4.85
CA ASP A 15 13.56 -14.06 4.60
C ASP A 15 14.51 -13.78 3.43
N ILE A 16 15.79 -13.53 3.74
CA ILE A 16 16.80 -13.12 2.77
C ILE A 16 17.09 -14.22 1.75
N ASP A 17 17.11 -15.49 2.18
CA ASP A 17 17.32 -16.64 1.29
C ASP A 17 16.21 -16.72 0.24
N LYS A 18 14.94 -16.52 0.64
CA LYS A 18 13.81 -16.48 -0.32
C LYS A 18 13.86 -15.28 -1.26
N LEU A 19 14.41 -14.14 -0.83
CA LEU A 19 14.57 -12.96 -1.67
C LEU A 19 15.66 -13.17 -2.73
N ILE A 20 16.78 -13.79 -2.37
CA ILE A 20 17.88 -14.08 -3.30
C ILE A 20 17.45 -15.13 -4.34
N HIS A 21 16.67 -16.13 -3.91
CA HIS A 21 16.18 -17.20 -4.76
C HIS A 21 14.79 -16.94 -5.36
N ILE A 22 14.36 -15.67 -5.41
CA ILE A 22 13.07 -15.30 -5.99
C ILE A 22 13.00 -15.70 -7.47
N THR A 23 11.93 -16.39 -7.84
CA THR A 23 11.70 -16.71 -9.26
C THR A 23 11.40 -15.42 -10.03
N PRO A 24 11.97 -15.21 -11.22
CA PRO A 24 11.71 -14.00 -12.03
C PRO A 24 10.22 -13.71 -12.25
N ASN A 25 9.40 -14.74 -12.40
CA ASN A 25 7.95 -14.61 -12.54
C ASN A 25 7.28 -13.98 -11.30
N LEU A 26 7.72 -14.37 -10.10
CA LEU A 26 7.18 -13.83 -8.85
C LEU A 26 7.63 -12.38 -8.65
N ALA A 27 8.89 -12.08 -8.96
CA ALA A 27 9.41 -10.72 -8.94
C ALA A 27 8.65 -9.80 -9.91
N LEU A 28 8.41 -10.26 -11.15
CA LEU A 28 7.64 -9.54 -12.16
C LEU A 28 6.19 -9.34 -11.71
N PHE A 29 5.56 -10.37 -11.14
CA PHE A 29 4.21 -10.29 -10.60
C PHE A 29 4.09 -9.21 -9.52
N VAL A 30 5.00 -9.21 -8.54
CA VAL A 30 5.02 -8.19 -7.47
C VAL A 30 5.28 -6.80 -8.06
N PHE A 31 6.21 -6.68 -9.00
CA PHE A 31 6.51 -5.42 -9.67
C PHE A 31 5.28 -4.84 -10.37
N ILE A 32 4.60 -5.65 -11.20
CA ILE A 32 3.38 -5.22 -11.90
C ILE A 32 2.26 -4.94 -10.90
N ALA A 33 2.09 -5.74 -9.85
CA ALA A 33 1.06 -5.53 -8.85
C ALA A 33 1.24 -4.18 -8.13
N VAL A 34 2.46 -3.85 -7.71
CA VAL A 34 2.75 -2.59 -6.98
C VAL A 34 2.74 -1.39 -7.92
N PHE A 35 3.53 -1.41 -8.99
CA PHE A 35 3.65 -0.25 -9.88
C PHE A 35 2.43 -0.09 -10.80
N GLY A 36 1.82 -1.19 -11.23
CA GLY A 36 0.59 -1.17 -12.01
C GLY A 36 -0.59 -0.62 -11.21
N SER A 37 -0.78 -1.07 -9.96
CA SER A 37 -1.84 -0.50 -9.11
C SER A 37 -1.62 0.98 -8.81
N LEU A 38 -0.37 1.39 -8.52
CA LEU A 38 -0.02 2.79 -8.32
C LEU A 38 -0.27 3.64 -9.58
N LEU A 39 0.11 3.15 -10.76
CA LEU A 39 -0.14 3.85 -12.03
C LEU A 39 -1.64 4.01 -12.29
N ILE A 40 -2.42 2.94 -12.09
CA ILE A 40 -3.87 2.98 -12.25
C ILE A 40 -4.48 4.00 -11.27
N GLN A 41 -4.07 3.95 -10.00
CA GLN A 41 -4.56 4.87 -8.98
C GLN A 41 -4.27 6.33 -9.35
N ILE A 42 -3.03 6.66 -9.74
CA ILE A 42 -2.65 8.03 -10.14
C ILE A 42 -3.44 8.49 -11.36
N LEU A 43 -3.64 7.61 -12.34
CA LEU A 43 -4.36 7.93 -13.57
C LEU A 43 -5.85 8.17 -13.28
N LEU A 44 -6.47 7.34 -12.43
CA LEU A 44 -7.84 7.55 -11.95
C LEU A 44 -7.98 8.84 -11.15
N SER A 45 -7.06 9.10 -10.21
CA SER A 45 -7.04 10.35 -9.44
C SER A 45 -6.97 11.57 -10.34
N ARG A 46 -6.18 11.51 -11.42
CA ARG A 46 -6.09 12.60 -12.40
C ARG A 46 -7.39 12.80 -13.16
N ILE A 47 -8.05 11.73 -13.59
CA ILE A 47 -9.34 11.81 -14.30
C ILE A 47 -10.43 12.38 -13.39
N LEU A 48 -10.46 11.94 -12.12
CA LEU A 48 -11.42 12.38 -11.11
C LEU A 48 -11.06 13.74 -10.48
N LYS A 49 -9.95 14.36 -10.90
CA LYS A 49 -9.45 15.65 -10.41
C LYS A 49 -9.25 15.66 -8.88
N ILE A 50 -8.78 14.56 -8.32
CA ILE A 50 -8.37 14.47 -6.92
C ILE A 50 -7.08 15.28 -6.73
N ASP A 51 -6.96 15.97 -5.60
CA ASP A 51 -5.78 16.74 -5.24
C ASP A 51 -4.54 15.85 -5.04
N ALA A 52 -3.37 16.46 -5.21
CA ALA A 52 -2.09 15.75 -5.13
C ALA A 52 -1.85 15.20 -3.71
N ASP A 53 -2.16 15.97 -2.67
CA ASP A 53 -1.98 15.60 -1.26
C ASP A 53 -2.79 14.34 -0.91
N THR A 54 -4.07 14.30 -1.29
CA THR A 54 -4.95 13.14 -1.09
C THR A 54 -4.50 11.95 -1.91
N THR A 55 -4.01 12.15 -3.13
CA THR A 55 -3.46 11.04 -3.94
C THR A 55 -2.21 10.45 -3.28
N ILE A 56 -1.27 11.29 -2.84
CA ILE A 56 -0.04 10.84 -2.17
C ILE A 56 -0.37 10.12 -0.85
N ILE A 57 -1.29 10.65 -0.05
CA ILE A 57 -1.60 10.06 1.26
C ILE A 57 -2.32 8.73 1.12
N THR A 58 -3.23 8.60 0.15
CA THR A 58 -3.97 7.36 -0.10
C THR A 58 -3.07 6.28 -0.69
N SER A 59 -2.20 6.62 -1.65
CA SER A 59 -1.16 5.70 -2.13
C SER A 59 -0.21 5.27 -1.02
N THR A 60 0.16 6.19 -0.12
CA THR A 60 1.00 5.86 1.03
C THR A 60 0.32 4.86 1.94
N ALA A 61 -0.95 5.10 2.28
CA ALA A 61 -1.73 4.22 3.15
C ALA A 61 -1.90 2.82 2.56
N MET A 62 -2.09 2.71 1.23
CA MET A 62 -2.29 1.44 0.55
C MET A 62 -0.99 0.64 0.35
N ILE A 63 0.13 1.30 0.04
CA ILE A 63 1.40 0.61 -0.28
C ILE A 63 2.27 0.40 0.95
N PHE A 64 2.39 1.43 1.80
CA PHE A 64 3.29 1.42 2.95
C PHE A 64 2.60 1.08 4.26
N SER A 65 1.27 0.93 4.26
CA SER A 65 0.39 0.73 5.43
C SER A 65 -0.06 2.02 6.13
N PRO A 66 -1.25 2.02 6.76
CA PRO A 66 -1.81 3.17 7.48
C PRO A 66 -0.89 3.82 8.54
N PRO A 67 -0.01 3.09 9.27
CA PRO A 67 0.89 3.71 10.25
C PRO A 67 1.86 4.75 9.70
N PHE A 68 2.15 4.74 8.39
CA PHE A 68 3.06 5.72 7.77
C PHE A 68 2.37 6.99 7.31
N VAL A 69 1.03 7.01 7.30
CA VAL A 69 0.23 8.18 6.90
C VAL A 69 0.60 9.45 7.68
N PRO A 70 0.74 9.44 9.03
CA PRO A 70 1.08 10.66 9.78
C PRO A 70 2.45 11.24 9.43
N VAL A 71 3.41 10.40 9.02
CA VAL A 71 4.76 10.85 8.64
C VAL A 71 4.71 11.58 7.30
N VAL A 72 4.01 11.02 6.32
CA VAL A 72 3.89 11.64 5.00
C VAL A 72 3.03 12.90 5.06
N ALA A 73 1.93 12.89 5.81
CA ALA A 73 1.13 14.10 6.06
C ALA A 73 1.95 15.22 6.72
N GLY A 74 2.84 14.87 7.65
CA GLY A 74 3.79 15.81 8.25
C GLY A 74 4.76 16.41 7.22
N ALA A 75 5.28 15.58 6.31
CA ALA A 75 6.16 16.03 5.23
C ALA A 75 5.44 16.93 4.21
N LEU A 76 4.17 16.63 3.91
CA LEU A 76 3.30 17.44 3.06
C LEU A 76 2.83 18.75 3.73
N LYS A 77 3.11 18.93 5.03
CA LYS A 77 2.61 20.05 5.85
C LYS A 77 1.08 20.15 5.87
N ASN A 78 0.38 19.06 5.63
CA ASN A 78 -1.07 18.97 5.59
C ASN A 78 -1.51 17.87 6.55
N LYS A 79 -1.93 18.23 7.77
CA LYS A 79 -2.33 17.25 8.80
C LYS A 79 -3.80 16.86 8.69
N GLU A 80 -4.62 17.63 7.98
CA GLU A 80 -6.05 17.34 7.83
C GLU A 80 -6.30 16.06 7.03
N ILE A 81 -5.41 15.76 6.08
CA ILE A 81 -5.46 14.54 5.26
C ILE A 81 -5.10 13.24 6.01
N ILE A 82 -4.64 13.31 7.27
CA ILE A 82 -4.29 12.11 8.06
C ILE A 82 -5.50 11.19 8.23
N ILE A 83 -6.66 11.77 8.55
CA ILE A 83 -7.89 11.00 8.79
C ILE A 83 -8.27 10.28 7.49
N SER A 84 -8.30 11.01 6.37
CA SER A 84 -8.60 10.46 5.04
C SER A 84 -7.66 9.30 4.69
N GLY A 85 -6.34 9.49 4.87
CA GLY A 85 -5.35 8.46 4.58
C GLY A 85 -5.52 7.19 5.42
N ILE A 86 -5.72 7.32 6.74
CA ILE A 86 -5.90 6.16 7.62
C ILE A 86 -7.21 5.42 7.28
N THR A 87 -8.31 6.15 7.06
CA THR A 87 -9.60 5.58 6.71
C THR A 87 -9.51 4.79 5.40
N VAL A 88 -8.95 5.39 4.35
CA VAL A 88 -8.81 4.73 3.05
C VAL A 88 -7.89 3.50 3.16
N GLY A 89 -6.80 3.59 3.93
CA GLY A 89 -5.90 2.46 4.14
C GLY A 89 -6.57 1.28 4.86
N LEU A 90 -7.38 1.53 5.90
CA LEU A 90 -8.11 0.48 6.61
C LEU A 90 -9.20 -0.17 5.74
N ILE A 91 -9.96 0.65 5.01
CA ILE A 91 -10.98 0.15 4.07
C ILE A 91 -10.31 -0.68 2.97
N GLY A 92 -9.23 -0.17 2.39
CA GLY A 92 -8.44 -0.87 1.37
C GLY A 92 -7.91 -2.20 1.87
N TYR A 93 -7.41 -2.26 3.10
CA TYR A 93 -6.95 -3.51 3.72
C TYR A 93 -8.08 -4.52 3.89
N ALA A 94 -9.24 -4.10 4.39
CA ALA A 94 -10.40 -4.97 4.53
C ALA A 94 -10.86 -5.51 3.16
N LEU A 95 -11.07 -4.61 2.18
CA LEU A 95 -11.50 -4.98 0.84
C LEU A 95 -10.48 -5.90 0.15
N GLY A 96 -9.20 -5.57 0.20
CA GLY A 96 -8.14 -6.37 -0.42
C GLY A 96 -8.09 -7.79 0.15
N ASN A 97 -8.23 -7.94 1.47
CA ASN A 97 -8.27 -9.27 2.10
C ASN A 97 -9.51 -10.07 1.67
N TYR A 98 -10.71 -9.50 1.78
CA TYR A 98 -11.94 -10.23 1.45
C TYR A 98 -12.03 -10.55 -0.05
N LEU A 99 -11.61 -9.63 -0.92
CA LEU A 99 -11.53 -9.88 -2.36
C LEU A 99 -10.50 -10.97 -2.67
N GLY A 100 -9.33 -10.92 -2.03
CA GLY A 100 -8.29 -11.96 -2.19
C GLY A 100 -8.79 -13.34 -1.78
N ILE A 101 -9.48 -13.45 -0.65
CA ILE A 101 -10.11 -14.70 -0.20
C ILE A 101 -11.18 -15.16 -1.21
N THR A 102 -12.03 -14.24 -1.68
CA THR A 102 -13.08 -14.56 -2.65
C THR A 102 -12.49 -15.10 -3.96
N ILE A 103 -11.45 -14.44 -4.48
CA ILE A 103 -10.74 -14.90 -5.69
C ILE A 103 -10.10 -16.26 -5.45
N SER A 104 -9.48 -16.48 -4.29
CA SER A 104 -8.91 -17.77 -3.89
C SER A 104 -9.97 -18.88 -3.87
N LEU A 105 -11.16 -18.61 -3.35
CA LEU A 105 -12.28 -19.56 -3.32
C LEU A 105 -12.84 -19.85 -4.72
N VAL A 106 -12.86 -18.85 -5.61
CA VAL A 106 -13.37 -19.01 -6.98
C VAL A 106 -12.37 -19.75 -7.88
N LEU A 107 -11.07 -19.54 -7.69
CA LEU A 107 -10.01 -20.15 -8.51
C LEU A 107 -9.45 -21.45 -7.93
N GLY A 108 -9.50 -21.61 -6.61
CA GLY A 108 -8.99 -22.78 -5.87
C GLY A 108 -10.08 -23.69 -5.29
N GLY A 109 -11.34 -23.43 -5.64
CA GLY A 109 -12.45 -24.37 -5.49
C GLY A 109 -12.51 -25.38 -6.63
#